data_AF-X1RT11-F1
#
_entry.id   AF-X1RT11-F1
#
_cell.length_a   1.000
_cell.length_b   1.000
_cell.length_c   1.000
_cell.angle_alpha   90.00
_cell.angle_beta   90.00
_cell.angle_gamma   90.00
#
_symmetry.space_group_name_H-M   'P 1'
#
loop_
_entity.id
_entity.type
_entity.pdbx_description
1 polymer ?
#
loop_
_entity_poly.entity_id
_entity_poly.type
_entity_poly.pdbx_seq_one_letter_code
_entity_poly.pdbx_strand_id
1 'polypeptide(L)'
;EFALGDRIASKADKVNKSVRIAVAVATGVVLIGILAWPLAAPPEPSGAVSLLDSTISLGDAITLAILAFLAGLIAYFLSWPYGREIGILAAPSGLAIWAVRCGSMAGLMQRTAPAQRQALFATIKWEPVFWLAIVAAGFAGVLLAQKISGRKVEPVASKGKSNSRLNMYLNTAVALVGSVLIAQFCITIFAQDVRMLDDQLRRLVVAQPAVGQVVFAVLLSFGLAAFVVKAFLNVSYIWPTIASALVTAFAITIYVKQDVLQHLVERHPAALFSNAVIAILPVQMVAFGTLGSIAGYWMAVRYIYWRKHA
;
A
#
# COMPACT_ATOMS: atom_id res chain seq x y z
N GLU A 1 -31.21 22.98 -25.50
CA GLU A 1 -30.99 23.31 -24.07
C GLU A 1 -30.87 22.09 -23.16
N PHE A 2 -31.71 21.04 -23.31
CA PHE A 2 -31.66 19.82 -22.47
C PHE A 2 -30.28 19.10 -22.46
N ALA A 3 -29.65 18.94 -23.63
CA ALA A 3 -28.33 18.30 -23.74
C ALA A 3 -27.15 19.13 -23.19
N LEU A 4 -27.35 20.45 -23.00
CA LEU A 4 -26.35 21.34 -22.38
C LEU A 4 -26.48 21.28 -20.84
N GLY A 5 -27.71 21.21 -20.33
CA GLY A 5 -28.02 21.02 -18.91
C GLY A 5 -27.43 19.72 -18.36
N ASP A 6 -27.58 18.60 -19.06
CA ASP A 6 -27.00 17.31 -18.64
C ASP A 6 -25.47 17.31 -18.64
N ARG A 7 -24.82 17.99 -19.60
CA ARG A 7 -23.35 18.12 -19.62
C ARG A 7 -22.84 18.97 -18.46
N ILE A 8 -23.56 20.04 -18.11
CA ILE A 8 -23.20 20.92 -17.00
C ILE A 8 -23.40 20.19 -15.66
N ALA A 9 -24.51 19.47 -15.49
CA ALA A 9 -24.79 18.67 -14.29
C ALA A 9 -23.78 17.52 -14.12
N SER A 10 -23.45 16.81 -15.20
CA SER A 10 -22.41 15.76 -15.20
C SER A 10 -21.02 16.31 -14.84
N LYS A 11 -20.67 17.49 -15.35
CA LYS A 11 -19.40 18.15 -15.04
C LYS A 11 -19.34 18.62 -13.59
N ALA A 12 -20.45 19.15 -13.05
CA ALA A 12 -20.56 19.57 -11.66
C ALA A 12 -20.44 18.41 -10.67
N ASP A 13 -21.10 17.27 -10.94
CA ASP A 13 -21.00 16.05 -10.11
C ASP A 13 -19.56 15.48 -10.12
N LYS A 14 -18.89 15.51 -11.28
CA LYS A 14 -17.49 15.08 -11.39
C LYS A 14 -16.55 15.98 -10.58
N VAL A 15 -16.71 17.30 -10.65
CA VAL A 15 -15.91 18.27 -9.87
C VAL A 15 -16.12 18.06 -8.37
N ASN A 16 -17.36 17.89 -7.93
CA ASN A 16 -17.70 17.65 -6.53
C ASN A 16 -17.03 16.37 -5.98
N LYS A 17 -17.03 15.28 -6.76
CA LYS A 17 -16.34 14.03 -6.40
C LYS A 17 -14.82 14.21 -6.28
N SER A 18 -14.19 14.91 -7.21
CA SER A 18 -12.75 15.18 -7.17
C SER A 18 -12.34 16.01 -5.95
N VAL A 19 -13.12 17.04 -5.60
CA VAL A 19 -12.87 17.86 -4.41
C VAL A 19 -12.96 17.01 -3.14
N ARG A 20 -13.93 16.11 -3.04
CA ARG A 20 -14.08 15.22 -1.86
C ARG A 20 -12.94 14.24 -1.70
N ILE A 21 -12.44 13.68 -2.81
CA ILE A 21 -11.23 12.85 -2.79
C ILE A 21 -10.05 13.67 -2.26
N ALA A 22 -9.86 14.89 -2.78
CA ALA A 22 -8.78 15.77 -2.34
C ALA A 22 -8.86 16.11 -0.85
N VAL A 23 -10.06 16.39 -0.32
CA VAL A 23 -10.26 16.69 1.11
C VAL A 23 -9.98 15.46 1.98
N ALA A 24 -10.43 14.26 1.59
CA ALA A 24 -10.14 13.03 2.33
C ALA A 24 -8.63 12.72 2.36
N VAL A 25 -7.95 12.88 1.23
CA VAL A 25 -6.49 12.76 1.13
C VAL A 25 -5.79 13.79 2.01
N ALA A 26 -6.20 15.07 1.91
CA ALA A 26 -5.63 16.16 2.71
C ALA A 26 -5.78 15.92 4.21
N THR A 27 -6.91 15.36 4.65
CA THR A 27 -7.15 15.01 6.06
C THR A 27 -6.10 14.02 6.56
N GLY A 28 -5.81 12.97 5.79
CA GLY A 28 -4.75 12.02 6.10
C GLY A 28 -3.35 12.62 6.09
N VAL A 29 -3.06 13.45 5.08
CA VAL A 29 -1.77 14.16 4.95
C VAL A 29 -1.52 15.07 6.15
N VAL A 30 -2.53 15.81 6.62
CA VAL A 30 -2.39 16.71 7.76
C VAL A 30 -2.24 15.92 9.06
N LEU A 31 -3.19 15.02 9.37
CA LEU A 31 -3.23 14.33 10.66
C LEU A 31 -2.09 13.32 10.84
N ILE A 32 -1.76 12.56 9.80
CA ILE A 32 -0.72 11.53 9.86
C ILE A 32 0.57 12.07 9.24
N GLY A 33 0.50 12.54 8.01
CA GLY A 33 1.70 12.94 7.24
C GLY A 33 2.50 14.09 7.87
N ILE A 34 1.82 15.02 8.55
CA ILE A 34 2.44 16.23 9.14
C ILE A 34 2.40 16.16 10.68
N LEU A 35 1.22 16.07 11.29
CA LEU A 35 1.08 16.17 12.74
C LEU A 35 1.65 14.97 13.49
N ALA A 36 1.49 13.77 12.95
CA ALA A 36 2.04 12.56 13.57
C ALA A 36 3.52 12.34 13.22
N TRP A 37 4.12 13.10 12.30
CA TRP A 37 5.52 12.89 11.87
C TRP A 37 6.53 12.82 13.04
N PRO A 38 6.45 13.68 14.07
CA PRO A 38 7.37 13.60 15.21
C PRO A 38 7.36 12.26 15.95
N LEU A 39 6.28 11.47 15.84
CA LEU A 39 6.15 10.15 16.49
C LEU A 39 7.00 9.07 15.83
N ALA A 40 7.43 9.28 14.57
CA ALA A 40 8.17 8.31 13.78
C ALA A 40 9.38 8.93 13.07
N ALA A 41 9.66 10.22 13.32
CA ALA A 41 10.75 10.93 12.70
C ALA A 41 12.08 10.29 13.15
N PRO A 42 12.89 9.79 12.21
CA PRO A 42 14.20 9.31 12.56
C PRO A 42 15.05 10.47 13.07
N PRO A 43 16.00 10.22 14.00
CA PRO A 43 16.88 11.27 14.54
C PRO A 43 17.76 11.92 13.45
N GLU A 44 17.97 11.22 12.33
CA GLU A 44 18.67 11.76 11.18
C GLU A 44 17.68 12.15 10.06
N PRO A 45 17.89 13.29 9.36
CA PRO A 45 16.97 13.80 8.34
C PRO A 45 16.64 12.85 7.18
N SER A 46 17.48 11.84 6.93
CA SER A 46 17.35 10.84 5.86
C SER A 46 17.28 9.40 6.38
N GLY A 47 16.99 9.21 7.67
CA GLY A 47 16.84 7.88 8.25
C GLY A 47 15.65 7.11 7.67
N ALA A 48 15.78 5.78 7.58
CA ALA A 48 14.64 4.94 7.25
C ALA A 48 13.64 4.95 8.42
N VAL A 49 12.34 5.05 8.11
CA VAL A 49 11.29 4.85 9.11
C VAL A 49 11.12 3.34 9.27
N SER A 50 11.58 2.79 10.40
CA SER A 50 11.49 1.37 10.74
C SER A 50 11.18 1.19 12.22
N LEU A 51 10.60 0.06 12.60
CA LEU A 51 10.38 -0.30 14.02
C LEU A 51 11.66 -0.76 14.74
N LEU A 52 12.73 -1.03 13.98
CA LEU A 52 13.93 -1.70 14.47
C LEU A 52 14.81 -0.85 15.38
N ASP A 53 14.90 0.45 15.10
CA ASP A 53 15.73 1.36 15.89
C ASP A 53 15.00 1.90 17.13
N SER A 54 13.89 1.26 17.54
CA SER A 54 13.01 1.71 18.62
C SER A 54 12.51 3.16 18.46
N THR A 55 12.52 3.68 17.23
CA THR A 55 12.10 5.05 16.91
C THR A 55 10.62 5.29 17.16
N ILE A 56 9.82 4.22 17.21
CA ILE A 56 8.40 4.28 17.54
C ILE A 56 8.20 3.52 18.85
N SER A 57 7.95 4.24 19.94
CA SER A 57 7.56 3.62 21.20
C SER A 57 6.16 3.01 21.10
N LEU A 58 5.79 2.14 22.04
CA LEU A 58 4.41 1.61 22.08
C LEU A 58 3.37 2.73 22.21
N GLY A 59 3.69 3.80 22.96
CA GLY A 59 2.83 4.97 23.09
C GLY A 59 2.66 5.73 21.78
N ASP A 60 3.73 5.86 21.01
CA ASP A 60 3.71 6.49 19.68
C ASP A 60 2.88 5.66 18.69
N ALA A 61 3.04 4.33 18.72
CA ALA A 61 2.24 3.41 17.92
C ALA A 61 0.73 3.52 18.22
N ILE A 62 0.36 3.59 19.51
CA ILE A 62 -1.04 3.77 19.94
C ILE A 62 -1.56 5.14 19.46
N THR A 63 -0.77 6.20 19.66
CA THR A 63 -1.14 7.55 19.23
C THR A 63 -1.35 7.61 17.72
N LEU A 64 -0.46 6.99 16.93
CA LEU A 64 -0.59 6.88 15.49
C LEU A 64 -1.85 6.12 15.08
N ALA A 65 -2.18 5.01 15.76
CA ALA A 65 -3.40 4.26 15.49
C ALA A 65 -4.67 5.09 15.77
N ILE A 66 -4.67 5.87 16.86
CA ILE A 66 -5.77 6.80 17.19
C ILE A 66 -5.89 7.89 16.11
N LEU A 67 -4.78 8.50 15.70
CA LEU A 67 -4.78 9.52 14.65
C LEU A 67 -5.24 8.96 13.30
N ALA A 68 -4.82 7.73 12.95
CA ALA A 68 -5.30 7.06 11.75
C ALA A 68 -6.81 6.80 11.79
N PHE A 69 -7.31 6.31 12.93
CA PHE A 69 -8.74 6.12 13.17
C PHE A 69 -9.53 7.43 13.04
N LEU A 70 -9.08 8.50 13.69
CA LEU A 70 -9.69 9.82 13.60
C LEU A 70 -9.65 10.38 12.17
N ALA A 71 -8.54 10.17 11.44
CA ALA A 71 -8.42 10.60 10.05
C ALA A 71 -9.48 9.92 9.16
N GLY A 72 -9.69 8.61 9.32
CA GLY A 72 -10.75 7.89 8.61
C GLY A 72 -12.15 8.37 8.99
N LEU A 73 -12.41 8.58 10.28
CA LEU A 73 -13.70 9.07 10.79
C LEU A 73 -14.03 10.46 10.24
N ILE A 74 -13.08 11.41 10.32
CA ILE A 74 -13.26 12.79 9.83
C ILE A 74 -13.42 12.79 8.30
N ALA A 75 -12.57 12.04 7.59
CA ALA A 75 -12.63 11.96 6.14
C ALA A 75 -13.96 11.40 5.63
N TYR A 76 -14.60 10.47 6.36
CA TYR A 76 -15.95 9.99 6.03
C TYR A 76 -16.96 11.15 5.97
N PHE A 77 -17.01 11.99 7.00
CA PHE A 77 -17.96 13.11 7.06
C PHE A 77 -17.63 14.19 6.03
N LEU A 78 -16.34 14.48 5.82
CA LEU A 78 -15.92 15.48 4.83
C LEU A 78 -16.17 15.06 3.37
N SER A 79 -16.21 13.75 3.10
CA SER A 79 -16.47 13.22 1.76
C SER A 79 -17.93 12.78 1.54
N TRP A 80 -18.84 13.20 2.43
CA TRP A 80 -20.28 12.93 2.35
C TRP A 80 -20.91 13.35 1.01
N PRO A 81 -21.83 12.56 0.41
CA PRO A 81 -22.32 11.23 0.79
C PRO A 81 -21.43 10.02 0.48
N TYR A 82 -20.26 10.17 -0.15
CA TYR A 82 -19.38 9.05 -0.55
C TYR A 82 -18.34 8.70 0.52
N GLY A 83 -18.67 8.96 1.78
CA GLY A 83 -17.77 8.85 2.93
C GLY A 83 -17.12 7.48 3.07
N ARG A 84 -17.89 6.43 2.80
CA ARG A 84 -17.44 5.03 2.94
C ARG A 84 -16.38 4.68 1.90
N GLU A 85 -16.61 5.09 0.66
CA GLU A 85 -15.74 4.76 -0.47
C GLU A 85 -14.50 5.64 -0.48
N ILE A 86 -14.63 6.93 -0.15
CA ILE A 86 -13.54 7.90 -0.28
C ILE A 86 -12.72 8.02 1.02
N GLY A 87 -13.37 7.96 2.19
CA GLY A 87 -12.72 8.17 3.49
C GLY A 87 -11.57 7.19 3.80
N ILE A 88 -11.62 5.98 3.22
CA ILE A 88 -10.55 4.97 3.33
C ILE A 88 -9.21 5.43 2.74
N LEU A 89 -9.19 6.48 1.91
CA LEU A 89 -7.95 7.02 1.36
C LEU A 89 -7.12 7.80 2.40
N ALA A 90 -7.74 8.28 3.48
CA ALA A 90 -7.08 9.19 4.42
C ALA A 90 -5.82 8.56 5.05
N ALA A 91 -5.98 7.43 5.75
CA ALA A 91 -4.87 6.76 6.41
C ALA A 91 -3.68 6.41 5.49
N PRO A 92 -3.88 5.70 4.36
CA PRO A 92 -2.77 5.35 3.47
C PRO A 92 -2.16 6.57 2.76
N SER A 93 -2.91 7.65 2.52
CA SER A 93 -2.35 8.90 1.97
C SER A 93 -1.44 9.62 2.95
N GLY A 94 -1.80 9.60 4.24
CA GLY A 94 -0.95 10.11 5.31
C GLY A 94 0.35 9.33 5.43
N LEU A 95 0.27 7.99 5.44
CA LEU A 95 1.45 7.11 5.42
C LEU A 95 2.27 7.27 4.14
N ALA A 96 1.65 7.60 3.00
CA ALA A 96 2.38 7.84 1.75
C ALA A 96 3.32 9.05 1.87
N ILE A 97 2.97 10.08 2.64
CA ILE A 97 3.88 11.21 2.91
C ILE A 97 5.11 10.73 3.68
N TRP A 98 4.92 9.87 4.69
CA TRP A 98 6.05 9.29 5.43
C TRP A 98 6.90 8.40 4.53
N ALA A 99 6.27 7.61 3.67
CA ALA A 99 6.93 6.74 2.70
C ALA A 99 7.78 7.51 1.66
N VAL A 100 7.40 8.74 1.31
CA VAL A 100 8.22 9.62 0.45
C VAL A 100 9.34 10.30 1.24
N ARG A 101 9.08 10.66 2.50
CA ARG A 101 10.05 11.37 3.35
C ARG A 101 11.07 10.46 4.02
N CYS A 102 10.79 9.16 4.14
CA CYS A 102 11.69 8.22 4.77
C CYS A 102 12.94 8.00 3.90
N GLY A 103 14.02 7.57 4.55
CA GLY A 103 15.25 7.13 3.91
C GLY A 103 15.07 5.91 3.00
N SER A 104 16.19 5.30 2.64
CA SER A 104 16.24 4.12 1.77
C SER A 104 16.62 2.86 2.55
N MET A 105 16.28 1.69 2.00
CA MET A 105 16.77 0.42 2.52
C MET A 105 18.31 0.36 2.45
N ALA A 106 18.92 0.93 1.41
CA ALA A 106 20.38 1.05 1.32
C ALA A 106 20.97 1.84 2.50
N GLY A 107 20.35 2.95 2.90
CA GLY A 107 20.78 3.72 4.06
C GLY A 107 20.69 2.93 5.36
N LEU A 108 19.62 2.14 5.54
CA LEU A 108 19.48 1.22 6.66
C LEU A 108 20.59 0.16 6.67
N MET A 109 20.85 -0.47 5.52
CA MET A 109 21.90 -1.48 5.34
C MET A 109 23.33 -0.98 5.54
N GLN A 110 23.58 0.31 5.27
CA GLN A 110 24.89 0.95 5.51
C GLN A 110 25.16 1.15 7.00
N ARG A 111 24.13 1.38 7.81
CA ARG A 111 24.25 1.57 9.26
C ARG A 111 24.26 0.25 10.02
N THR A 112 23.69 -0.80 9.44
CA THR A 112 23.71 -2.14 10.03
C THR A 112 25.00 -2.87 9.71
N ALA A 113 25.70 -3.35 10.75
CA ALA A 113 26.90 -4.13 10.60
C ALA A 113 26.64 -5.36 9.71
N PRO A 114 27.60 -5.75 8.84
CA PRO A 114 27.53 -6.94 7.99
C PRO A 114 26.92 -8.18 8.66
N ALA A 115 27.39 -8.53 9.85
CA ALA A 115 26.94 -9.69 10.62
C ALA A 115 25.49 -9.60 11.12
N GLN A 116 24.93 -8.39 11.24
CA GLN A 116 23.59 -8.14 11.78
C GLN A 116 22.51 -8.03 10.69
N ARG A 117 22.89 -7.93 9.41
CA ARG A 117 21.95 -7.73 8.29
C ARG A 117 20.93 -8.87 8.15
N GLN A 118 21.30 -10.11 8.50
CA GLN A 118 20.35 -11.22 8.49
C GLN A 118 19.24 -11.04 9.56
N ALA A 119 19.61 -10.57 10.74
CA ALA A 119 18.67 -10.30 11.82
C ALA A 119 17.76 -9.10 11.48
N LEU A 120 18.32 -8.06 10.85
CA LEU A 120 17.56 -6.94 10.27
C LEU A 120 16.45 -7.44 9.34
N PHE A 121 16.79 -8.29 8.35
CA PHE A 121 15.78 -8.83 7.43
C PHE A 121 14.76 -9.75 8.12
N ALA A 122 15.18 -10.51 9.13
CA ALA A 122 14.29 -11.36 9.90
C ALA A 122 13.24 -10.56 10.69
N THR A 123 13.55 -9.34 11.09
CA THR A 123 12.59 -8.46 11.80
C THR A 123 11.77 -7.62 10.82
N ILE A 124 12.41 -7.02 9.82
CA ILE A 124 11.74 -6.10 8.87
C ILE A 124 10.65 -6.80 8.05
N LYS A 125 10.71 -8.13 7.90
CA LYS A 125 9.67 -8.92 7.22
C LYS A 125 8.30 -8.82 7.90
N TRP A 126 8.26 -8.52 9.20
CA TRP A 126 7.02 -8.39 9.98
C TRP A 126 6.51 -6.95 10.08
N GLU A 127 7.38 -5.98 9.82
CA GLU A 127 7.03 -4.57 9.88
C GLU A 127 5.85 -4.16 8.98
N PRO A 128 5.66 -4.71 7.76
CA PRO A 128 4.50 -4.39 6.94
C PRO A 128 3.16 -4.71 7.64
N VAL A 129 3.14 -5.70 8.54
CA VAL A 129 1.92 -6.03 9.31
C VAL A 129 1.55 -4.89 10.25
N PHE A 130 2.53 -4.25 10.87
CA PHE A 130 2.30 -3.07 11.70
C PHE A 130 1.72 -1.91 10.88
N TRP A 131 2.33 -1.58 9.74
CA TRP A 131 1.81 -0.52 8.87
C TRP A 131 0.41 -0.82 8.34
N LEU A 132 0.13 -2.09 8.05
CA LEU A 132 -1.20 -2.53 7.64
C LEU A 132 -2.22 -2.38 8.78
N ALA A 133 -1.82 -2.61 10.04
CA ALA A 133 -2.67 -2.38 11.20
C ALA A 133 -3.05 -0.89 11.35
N ILE A 134 -2.11 0.03 11.07
CA ILE A 134 -2.39 1.48 11.05
C ILE A 134 -3.42 1.83 9.94
N VAL A 135 -3.25 1.28 8.74
CA VAL A 135 -4.24 1.43 7.65
C VAL A 135 -5.61 0.87 8.08
N ALA A 136 -5.63 -0.30 8.71
CA ALA A 136 -6.85 -0.94 9.20
C ALA A 136 -7.55 -0.10 10.28
N ALA A 137 -6.81 0.55 11.17
CA ALA A 137 -7.36 1.50 12.15
C ALA A 137 -8.07 2.67 11.44
N GLY A 138 -7.48 3.22 10.37
CA GLY A 138 -8.14 4.21 9.54
C GLY A 138 -9.43 3.72 8.89
N PHE A 139 -9.43 2.49 8.37
CA PHE A 139 -10.65 1.90 7.81
C PHE A 139 -11.72 1.69 8.90
N ALA A 140 -11.32 1.30 10.10
CA ALA A 140 -12.24 1.15 11.23
C ALA A 140 -12.91 2.48 11.60
N GLY A 141 -12.18 3.60 11.52
CA GLY A 141 -12.74 4.95 11.72
C GLY A 141 -13.85 5.28 10.73
N VAL A 142 -13.66 4.95 9.45
CA VAL A 142 -14.67 5.11 8.40
C VAL A 142 -15.91 4.26 8.70
N LEU A 143 -15.72 3.02 9.14
CA LEU A 143 -16.82 2.10 9.48
C LEU A 143 -17.61 2.59 10.71
N LEU A 144 -16.94 3.14 11.72
CA LEU A 144 -17.63 3.73 12.87
C LEU A 144 -18.45 4.96 12.43
N ALA A 145 -17.87 5.84 11.63
CA ALA A 145 -18.58 7.02 11.11
C ALA A 145 -19.83 6.63 10.31
N GLN A 146 -19.73 5.58 9.49
CA GLN A 146 -20.87 5.01 8.79
C GLN A 146 -21.96 4.51 9.75
N LYS A 147 -21.56 3.81 10.82
CA LYS A 147 -22.50 3.31 11.84
C LYS A 147 -23.21 4.47 12.56
N ILE A 148 -22.49 5.53 12.91
CA ILE A 148 -23.04 6.73 13.57
C ILE A 148 -24.01 7.47 12.66
N SER A 149 -23.70 7.56 11.35
CA SER A 149 -24.55 8.27 10.39
C SER A 149 -25.90 7.57 10.11
N GLY A 150 -26.15 6.38 10.67
CA GLY A 150 -27.43 5.67 10.54
C GLY A 150 -27.75 5.17 9.12
N ARG A 151 -26.82 5.32 8.16
CA ARG A 151 -27.07 4.94 6.77
C ARG A 151 -26.77 3.45 6.56
N LYS A 152 -27.82 2.67 6.36
CA LYS A 152 -27.72 1.39 5.63
C LYS A 152 -27.38 1.74 4.19
N VAL A 153 -26.11 1.68 3.82
CA VAL A 153 -25.72 1.70 2.41
C VAL A 153 -26.34 0.44 1.82
N GLU A 154 -27.36 0.60 0.98
CA GLU A 154 -27.84 -0.51 0.15
C GLU A 154 -26.63 -1.03 -0.61
N PRO A 155 -26.26 -2.32 -0.45
CA PRO A 155 -25.17 -2.88 -1.20
C PRO A 155 -25.50 -2.67 -2.68
N VAL A 156 -24.65 -1.93 -3.41
CA VAL A 156 -24.71 -1.86 -4.88
C VAL A 156 -24.88 -3.29 -5.32
N ALA A 157 -26.06 -3.62 -5.87
CA ALA A 157 -26.49 -4.99 -6.08
C ALA A 157 -25.43 -5.71 -6.90
N SER A 158 -24.52 -6.42 -6.23
CA SER A 158 -23.74 -7.43 -6.86
C SER A 158 -24.76 -8.51 -7.16
N LYS A 159 -25.34 -8.47 -8.37
CA LYS A 159 -25.89 -9.66 -9.02
C LYS A 159 -24.72 -10.63 -9.17
N GLY A 160 -24.34 -11.27 -8.08
CA GLY A 160 -23.34 -12.31 -7.97
C GLY A 160 -24.13 -13.59 -7.75
N LYS A 161 -23.99 -14.51 -8.71
CA LYS A 161 -24.39 -15.91 -8.56
C LYS A 161 -24.08 -16.36 -7.13
N SER A 162 -25.04 -17.02 -6.49
CA SER A 162 -24.86 -17.72 -5.22
C SER A 162 -23.69 -18.69 -5.38
N ASN A 163 -22.49 -18.21 -5.07
CA ASN A 163 -21.31 -19.04 -5.04
C ASN A 163 -21.39 -19.79 -3.72
N SER A 164 -21.35 -21.12 -3.81
CA SER A 164 -21.15 -22.00 -2.65
C SER A 164 -20.09 -21.40 -1.72
N ARG A 165 -20.27 -21.50 -0.39
CA ARG A 165 -19.30 -20.98 0.61
C ARG A 165 -17.87 -21.41 0.28
N LEU A 166 -17.69 -22.60 -0.28
CA LEU A 166 -16.40 -23.12 -0.74
C LEU A 166 -15.77 -22.25 -1.84
N ASN A 167 -16.54 -21.81 -2.84
CA ASN A 167 -16.08 -20.92 -3.91
C ASN A 167 -15.72 -19.54 -3.39
N MET A 168 -16.35 -19.06 -2.32
CA MET A 168 -16.00 -17.78 -1.70
C MET A 168 -14.62 -17.84 -1.03
N TYR A 169 -14.36 -18.90 -0.24
CA TYR A 169 -13.05 -19.10 0.38
C TYR A 169 -11.94 -19.36 -0.65
N LEU A 170 -12.23 -20.16 -1.67
CA LEU A 170 -11.28 -20.42 -2.75
C LEU A 170 -10.94 -19.11 -3.51
N ASN A 171 -11.94 -18.33 -3.92
CA ASN A 171 -11.71 -17.06 -4.61
C ASN A 171 -10.93 -16.07 -3.74
N THR A 172 -11.16 -16.10 -2.43
CA THR A 172 -10.44 -15.28 -1.46
C THR A 172 -8.97 -15.68 -1.36
N ALA A 173 -8.68 -16.98 -1.21
CA ALA A 173 -7.32 -17.49 -1.14
C ALA A 173 -6.57 -17.22 -2.45
N VAL A 174 -7.21 -17.47 -3.59
CA VAL A 174 -6.66 -17.18 -4.92
C VAL A 174 -6.44 -15.67 -5.11
N ALA A 175 -7.35 -14.82 -4.62
CA ALA A 175 -7.17 -13.36 -4.68
C ALA A 175 -5.95 -12.92 -3.87
N LEU A 176 -5.75 -13.48 -2.67
CA LEU A 176 -4.62 -13.12 -1.82
C LEU A 176 -3.29 -13.58 -2.44
N VAL A 177 -3.16 -14.88 -2.74
CA VAL A 177 -1.93 -15.46 -3.32
C VAL A 177 -1.65 -14.85 -4.69
N GLY A 178 -2.68 -14.75 -5.54
CA GLY A 178 -2.57 -14.13 -6.86
C GLY A 178 -2.12 -12.67 -6.78
N SER A 179 -2.62 -11.90 -5.81
CA SER A 179 -2.18 -10.51 -5.61
C SER A 179 -0.71 -10.43 -5.22
N VAL A 180 -0.24 -11.30 -4.32
CA VAL A 180 1.19 -11.35 -3.94
C VAL A 180 2.05 -11.65 -5.16
N LEU A 181 1.69 -12.66 -5.96
CA LEU A 181 2.47 -13.06 -7.13
C LEU A 181 2.47 -11.98 -8.24
N ILE A 182 1.29 -11.42 -8.55
CA ILE A 182 1.17 -10.32 -9.53
C ILE A 182 1.98 -9.12 -9.07
N ALA A 183 1.82 -8.69 -7.82
CA ALA A 183 2.53 -7.53 -7.31
C ALA A 183 4.04 -7.77 -7.29
N GLN A 184 4.51 -8.92 -6.79
CA GLN A 184 5.94 -9.28 -6.78
C GLN A 184 6.55 -9.23 -8.19
N PHE A 185 5.86 -9.83 -9.17
CA PHE A 185 6.31 -9.87 -10.55
C PHE A 185 6.36 -8.47 -11.16
N CYS A 186 5.27 -7.70 -11.03
CA CYS A 186 5.19 -6.34 -11.55
C CYS A 186 6.22 -5.40 -10.91
N ILE A 187 6.44 -5.48 -9.59
CA ILE A 187 7.45 -4.63 -8.92
C ILE A 187 8.84 -4.98 -9.43
N THR A 188 9.15 -6.27 -9.64
CA THR A 188 10.45 -6.68 -10.22
C THR A 188 10.66 -6.10 -11.63
N ILE A 189 9.56 -5.84 -12.36
CA ILE A 189 9.59 -5.22 -13.69
C ILE A 189 9.69 -3.69 -13.60
N PHE A 190 8.93 -3.04 -12.72
CA PHE A 190 8.80 -1.58 -12.69
C PHE A 190 9.81 -0.88 -11.79
N ALA A 191 10.26 -1.51 -10.70
CA ALA A 191 11.27 -0.97 -9.79
C ALA A 191 12.69 -1.31 -10.24
N GLN A 192 12.94 -1.27 -11.55
CA GLN A 192 14.27 -1.52 -12.11
C GLN A 192 15.10 -0.24 -12.06
N ASP A 193 16.19 -0.32 -11.31
CA ASP A 193 17.32 0.60 -11.44
C ASP A 193 18.48 -0.12 -12.16
N VAL A 194 19.70 0.38 -12.04
CA VAL A 194 20.92 -0.25 -12.56
C VAL A 194 20.97 -1.72 -12.14
N ARG A 195 21.04 -2.60 -13.13
CA ARG A 195 21.19 -4.05 -12.95
C ARG A 195 22.62 -4.44 -13.24
N MET A 196 23.21 -5.20 -12.33
CA MET A 196 24.53 -5.79 -12.50
C MET A 196 24.38 -7.30 -12.49
N LEU A 197 24.97 -7.97 -13.49
CA LEU A 197 25.03 -9.42 -13.49
C LEU A 197 26.11 -9.85 -12.48
N ASP A 198 25.73 -10.73 -11.57
CA ASP A 198 26.68 -11.42 -10.70
C ASP A 198 26.96 -12.81 -11.28
N ASP A 199 28.18 -13.00 -11.75
CA ASP A 199 28.62 -14.24 -12.41
C ASP A 199 28.59 -15.46 -11.47
N GLN A 200 28.76 -15.27 -10.16
CA GLN A 200 28.75 -16.36 -9.18
C GLN A 200 27.34 -16.76 -8.76
N LEU A 201 26.45 -15.78 -8.52
CA LEU A 201 25.04 -16.07 -8.24
C LEU A 201 24.25 -16.44 -9.50
N ARG A 202 24.83 -16.24 -10.70
CA ARG A 202 24.17 -16.32 -12.01
C ARG A 202 22.83 -15.58 -12.00
N ARG A 203 22.79 -14.43 -11.32
CA ARG A 203 21.58 -13.64 -11.07
C ARG A 203 21.89 -12.15 -11.22
N LEU A 204 20.85 -11.40 -11.57
CA LEU A 204 20.90 -9.94 -11.62
C LEU A 204 20.73 -9.39 -10.21
N VAL A 205 21.70 -8.60 -9.78
CA VAL A 205 21.63 -7.77 -8.58
C VAL A 205 21.13 -6.39 -9.02
N VAL A 206 20.25 -5.79 -8.23
CA VAL A 206 19.58 -4.53 -8.56
C VAL A 206 20.01 -3.45 -7.57
N ALA A 207 20.36 -2.27 -8.08
CA ALA A 207 20.62 -1.11 -7.23
C ALA A 207 19.35 -0.59 -6.55
N GLN A 208 19.52 0.14 -5.45
CA GLN A 208 18.45 0.81 -4.73
C GLN A 208 17.65 1.70 -5.70
N PRO A 209 16.37 1.39 -5.97
CA PRO A 209 15.56 2.21 -6.85
C PRO A 209 15.29 3.58 -6.23
N ALA A 210 15.21 4.60 -7.08
CA ALA A 210 14.82 5.94 -6.67
C ALA A 210 13.40 5.96 -6.07
N VAL A 211 13.14 6.85 -5.11
CA VAL A 211 11.84 6.94 -4.41
C VAL A 211 10.67 7.07 -5.39
N GLY A 212 10.81 7.88 -6.44
CA GLY A 212 9.77 8.02 -7.48
C GLY A 212 9.47 6.73 -8.24
N GLN A 213 10.50 5.91 -8.52
CA GLN A 213 10.32 4.60 -9.14
C GLN A 213 9.64 3.62 -8.19
N VAL A 214 9.99 3.64 -6.90
CA VAL A 214 9.31 2.83 -5.87
C VAL A 214 7.83 3.17 -5.80
N VAL A 215 7.50 4.47 -5.69
CA VAL A 215 6.12 4.97 -5.65
C VAL A 215 5.34 4.47 -6.86
N PHE A 216 5.88 4.66 -8.06
CA PHE A 216 5.25 4.24 -9.31
C PHE A 216 5.08 2.71 -9.38
N ALA A 217 6.15 1.97 -9.11
CA ALA A 217 6.17 0.51 -9.22
C ALA A 217 5.16 -0.13 -8.26
N VAL A 218 5.12 0.30 -6.99
CA VAL A 218 4.21 -0.27 -6.00
C VAL A 218 2.76 0.12 -6.31
N LEU A 219 2.48 1.40 -6.58
CA LEU A 219 1.12 1.85 -6.95
C LEU A 219 0.58 1.09 -8.15
N LEU A 220 1.36 0.99 -9.23
CA LEU A 220 0.92 0.35 -10.47
C LEU A 220 0.76 -1.17 -10.28
N SER A 221 1.67 -1.82 -9.57
CA SER A 221 1.63 -3.27 -9.34
C SER A 221 0.40 -3.68 -8.54
N PHE A 222 0.10 -2.98 -7.44
CA PHE A 222 -1.11 -3.25 -6.65
C PHE A 222 -2.38 -2.77 -7.35
N GLY A 223 -2.30 -1.73 -8.17
CA GLY A 223 -3.38 -1.33 -9.08
C GLY A 223 -3.76 -2.42 -10.07
N LEU A 224 -2.77 -3.03 -10.73
CA LEU A 224 -2.97 -4.15 -11.63
C LEU A 224 -3.51 -5.38 -10.90
N ALA A 225 -2.93 -5.73 -9.75
CA ALA A 225 -3.39 -6.85 -8.93
C ALA A 225 -4.86 -6.70 -8.51
N ALA A 226 -5.24 -5.53 -7.98
CA ALA A 226 -6.62 -5.28 -7.58
C ALA A 226 -7.58 -5.19 -8.77
N PHE A 227 -7.12 -4.66 -9.90
CA PHE A 227 -7.91 -4.66 -11.14
C PHE A 227 -8.23 -6.09 -11.58
N VAL A 228 -7.22 -6.97 -11.65
CA VAL A 228 -7.38 -8.38 -12.04
C VAL A 228 -8.28 -9.13 -11.05
N VAL A 229 -8.02 -9.00 -9.74
CA VAL A 229 -8.83 -9.65 -8.70
C VAL A 229 -10.30 -9.21 -8.79
N LYS A 230 -10.58 -7.93 -9.01
CA LYS A 230 -11.95 -7.45 -9.18
C LYS A 230 -12.56 -7.91 -10.51
N ALA A 231 -11.81 -7.85 -11.61
CA ALA A 231 -12.29 -8.20 -12.94
C ALA A 231 -12.65 -9.69 -13.08
N PHE A 232 -11.83 -10.58 -12.49
CA PHE A 232 -11.96 -12.02 -12.69
C PHE A 232 -12.61 -12.74 -11.50
N LEU A 233 -12.31 -12.33 -10.27
CA LEU A 233 -12.80 -13.01 -9.07
C LEU A 233 -13.99 -12.28 -8.41
N ASN A 234 -14.25 -11.03 -8.81
CA ASN A 234 -15.26 -10.14 -8.21
C ASN A 234 -15.10 -9.94 -6.69
N VAL A 235 -13.85 -9.93 -6.22
CA VAL A 235 -13.50 -9.77 -4.80
C VAL A 235 -13.12 -8.30 -4.53
N SER A 236 -13.18 -7.87 -3.25
CA SER A 236 -12.86 -6.50 -2.82
C SER A 236 -11.35 -6.19 -2.85
N TYR A 237 -11.02 -4.89 -2.84
CA TYR A 237 -9.65 -4.38 -2.74
C TYR A 237 -8.92 -4.73 -1.43
N ILE A 238 -9.63 -5.26 -0.43
CA ILE A 238 -9.08 -5.64 0.87
C ILE A 238 -8.00 -6.71 0.71
N TRP A 239 -8.18 -7.69 -0.18
CA TRP A 239 -7.22 -8.77 -0.36
C TRP A 239 -5.91 -8.33 -1.02
N PRO A 240 -5.93 -7.55 -2.12
CA PRO A 240 -4.73 -6.88 -2.62
C PRO A 240 -4.07 -5.96 -1.58
N THR A 241 -4.87 -5.29 -0.73
CA THR A 241 -4.33 -4.44 0.35
C THR A 241 -3.58 -5.29 1.39
N ILE A 242 -4.16 -6.41 1.84
CA ILE A 242 -3.48 -7.33 2.77
C ILE A 242 -2.23 -7.93 2.10
N ALA A 243 -2.30 -8.25 0.81
CA ALA A 243 -1.15 -8.76 0.06
C ALA A 243 0.05 -7.80 0.09
N SER A 244 -0.16 -6.48 0.23
CA SER A 244 0.94 -5.52 0.38
C SER A 244 1.83 -5.77 1.60
N ALA A 245 1.27 -6.31 2.69
CA ALA A 245 2.08 -6.72 3.83
C ALA A 245 2.83 -8.04 3.61
N LEU A 246 2.28 -8.93 2.78
CA LEU A 246 2.84 -10.26 2.53
C LEU A 246 3.95 -10.27 1.49
N VAL A 247 3.93 -9.35 0.52
CA VAL A 247 4.93 -9.26 -0.56
C VAL A 247 6.35 -9.13 0.01
N THR A 248 6.56 -8.27 1.01
CA THR A 248 7.88 -8.11 1.63
C THR A 248 8.34 -9.39 2.34
N ALA A 249 7.47 -10.04 3.12
CA ALA A 249 7.81 -11.28 3.81
C ALA A 249 8.12 -12.43 2.83
N PHE A 250 7.35 -12.51 1.75
CA PHE A 250 7.56 -13.46 0.67
C PHE A 250 8.91 -13.23 -0.03
N ALA A 251 9.20 -11.98 -0.41
CA ALA A 251 10.45 -11.62 -1.06
C ALA A 251 11.67 -11.90 -0.17
N ILE A 252 11.61 -11.52 1.11
CA ILE A 252 12.71 -11.79 2.06
C ILE A 252 12.96 -13.30 2.18
N THR A 253 11.90 -14.09 2.32
CA THR A 253 12.01 -15.55 2.48
C THR A 253 12.64 -16.22 1.26
N ILE A 254 12.40 -15.70 0.05
CA ILE A 254 12.91 -16.30 -1.20
C ILE A 254 14.30 -15.80 -1.56
N TYR A 255 14.55 -14.50 -1.39
CA TYR A 255 15.71 -13.81 -1.97
C TYR A 255 16.77 -13.40 -0.95
N VAL A 256 16.47 -13.47 0.36
CA VAL A 256 17.43 -13.23 1.46
C VAL A 256 17.78 -14.53 2.15
N LYS A 257 18.32 -15.48 1.37
CA LYS A 257 18.95 -16.67 1.95
C LYS A 257 20.32 -16.29 2.51
N GLN A 258 20.76 -16.98 3.56
CA GLN A 258 21.98 -16.65 4.30
C GLN A 258 23.22 -16.65 3.40
N ASP A 259 23.35 -17.64 2.53
CA ASP A 259 24.41 -17.78 1.54
C ASP A 259 24.43 -16.61 0.54
N VAL A 260 23.26 -16.24 0.03
CA VAL A 260 23.12 -15.12 -0.91
C VAL A 260 23.48 -13.79 -0.23
N LEU A 261 23.02 -13.59 1.01
CA LEU A 261 23.29 -12.35 1.74
C LEU A 261 24.77 -12.22 2.10
N GLN A 262 25.41 -13.30 2.56
CA GLN A 262 26.85 -13.32 2.84
C GLN A 262 27.66 -12.96 1.59
N HIS A 263 27.34 -13.58 0.45
CA HIS A 263 27.97 -13.26 -0.82
C HIS A 263 27.80 -11.78 -1.23
N LEU A 264 26.58 -11.24 -1.08
CA LEU A 264 26.32 -9.82 -1.36
C LEU A 264 27.12 -8.89 -0.44
N VAL A 265 27.22 -9.22 0.84
CA VAL A 265 27.96 -8.42 1.82
C VAL A 265 29.46 -8.38 1.53
N GLU A 266 30.03 -9.48 1.05
CA GLU A 266 31.46 -9.59 0.78
C GLU A 266 31.89 -8.89 -0.51
N ARG A 267 31.01 -8.87 -1.52
CA ARG A 267 31.39 -8.45 -2.89
C ARG A 267 30.69 -7.21 -3.42
N HIS A 268 29.58 -6.80 -2.80
CA HIS A 268 28.74 -5.73 -3.34
C HIS A 268 28.54 -4.60 -2.33
N PRO A 269 28.44 -3.35 -2.79
CA PRO A 269 28.03 -2.24 -1.95
C PRO A 269 26.66 -2.50 -1.32
N ALA A 270 26.41 -1.92 -0.14
CA ALA A 270 25.15 -2.06 0.61
C ALA A 270 23.90 -1.50 -0.12
N ALA A 271 24.09 -0.83 -1.26
CA ALA A 271 23.02 -0.33 -2.12
C ALA A 271 22.56 -1.34 -3.19
N LEU A 272 23.15 -2.53 -3.24
CA LEU A 272 22.82 -3.59 -4.18
C LEU A 272 22.01 -4.71 -3.49
N PHE A 273 20.93 -5.15 -4.13
CA PHE A 273 19.98 -6.11 -3.59
C PHE A 273 19.74 -7.28 -4.54
N SER A 274 19.49 -8.48 -3.99
CA SER A 274 19.17 -9.68 -4.77
C SER A 274 17.83 -9.59 -5.51
N ASN A 275 16.95 -8.67 -5.10
CA ASN A 275 15.69 -8.38 -5.78
C ASN A 275 15.21 -6.96 -5.43
N ALA A 276 14.60 -6.27 -6.40
CA ALA A 276 14.08 -4.91 -6.23
C ALA A 276 13.04 -4.79 -5.10
N VAL A 277 12.24 -5.84 -4.85
CA VAL A 277 11.24 -5.83 -3.78
C VAL A 277 11.88 -5.69 -2.40
N ILE A 278 13.07 -6.26 -2.20
CA ILE A 278 13.79 -6.17 -0.91
C ILE A 278 14.32 -4.74 -0.69
N ALA A 279 14.57 -3.97 -1.74
CA ALA A 279 15.03 -2.60 -1.64
C ALA A 279 13.94 -1.59 -1.25
N ILE A 280 12.67 -2.04 -1.17
CA ILE A 280 11.52 -1.20 -0.85
C ILE A 280 11.21 -1.31 0.64
N LEU A 281 11.08 -0.17 1.32
CA LEU A 281 10.77 -0.17 2.74
C LEU A 281 9.33 -0.66 3.01
N PRO A 282 9.08 -1.33 4.15
CA PRO A 282 7.75 -1.78 4.55
C PRO A 282 6.65 -0.70 4.49
N VAL A 283 6.94 0.51 5.00
CA VAL A 283 6.00 1.62 4.98
C VAL A 283 5.64 2.06 3.55
N GLN A 284 6.62 2.05 2.64
CA GLN A 284 6.43 2.35 1.22
C GLN A 284 5.54 1.29 0.56
N MET A 285 5.84 0.01 0.82
CA MET A 285 5.07 -1.12 0.28
C MET A 285 3.59 -1.03 0.68
N VAL A 286 3.30 -0.80 1.96
CA VAL A 286 1.92 -0.82 2.47
C VAL A 286 1.16 0.45 2.08
N ALA A 287 1.76 1.63 2.21
CA ALA A 287 1.10 2.90 1.89
C ALA A 287 0.69 2.94 0.41
N PHE A 288 1.65 2.75 -0.49
CA PHE A 288 1.39 2.75 -1.93
C PHE A 288 0.65 1.51 -2.40
N GLY A 289 0.88 0.34 -1.78
CA GLY A 289 0.15 -0.88 -2.10
C GLY A 289 -1.34 -0.75 -1.80
N THR A 290 -1.69 -0.11 -0.69
CA THR A 290 -3.08 0.19 -0.33
C THR A 290 -3.72 1.17 -1.32
N LEU A 291 -3.05 2.30 -1.61
CA LEU A 291 -3.56 3.29 -2.56
C LEU A 291 -3.74 2.70 -3.96
N GLY A 292 -2.75 1.95 -4.43
CA GLY A 292 -2.80 1.22 -5.70
C GLY A 292 -3.96 0.25 -5.74
N SER A 293 -4.16 -0.53 -4.67
CA SER A 293 -5.26 -1.50 -4.56
C SER A 293 -6.64 -0.85 -4.68
N ILE A 294 -6.85 0.29 -4.00
CA ILE A 294 -8.10 1.04 -4.06
C ILE A 294 -8.34 1.59 -5.48
N ALA A 295 -7.32 2.23 -6.07
CA ALA A 295 -7.39 2.78 -7.42
C ALA A 295 -7.67 1.70 -8.47
N GLY A 296 -6.96 0.57 -8.42
CA GLY A 296 -7.15 -0.58 -9.30
C GLY A 296 -8.56 -1.16 -9.23
N TYR A 297 -9.09 -1.29 -8.01
CA TYR A 297 -10.46 -1.74 -7.79
C TYR A 297 -11.50 -0.78 -8.40
N TRP A 298 -11.35 0.53 -8.22
CA TRP A 298 -12.24 1.52 -8.84
C TRP A 298 -12.18 1.49 -10.37
N MET A 299 -10.99 1.35 -10.94
CA MET A 299 -10.82 1.19 -12.38
C MET A 299 -11.53 -0.05 -12.90
N ALA A 300 -11.42 -1.19 -12.21
CA ALA A 300 -12.11 -2.42 -12.60
C ALA A 300 -13.64 -2.29 -12.49
N VAL A 301 -14.17 -1.65 -11.45
CA VAL A 301 -15.61 -1.37 -11.34
C VAL A 301 -16.10 -0.55 -12.53
N ARG A 302 -15.36 0.51 -12.89
CA ARG A 302 -15.70 1.35 -14.04
C ARG A 302 -15.63 0.59 -15.36
N TYR A 303 -14.60 -0.23 -15.54
CA TYR A 303 -14.42 -1.07 -16.73
C TYR A 303 -15.57 -2.08 -16.89
N ILE A 304 -15.94 -2.79 -15.83
CA ILE A 304 -17.06 -3.74 -15.83
C ILE A 304 -18.38 -3.03 -16.14
N TYR A 305 -18.60 -1.83 -15.57
CA TYR A 305 -19.80 -1.05 -15.84
C TYR A 305 -19.88 -0.65 -17.31
N TRP A 306 -18.79 -0.10 -17.88
CA TRP A 306 -18.74 0.31 -19.28
C TRP A 306 -18.98 -0.87 -20.22
N ARG A 307 -18.32 -2.02 -19.99
CA ARG A 307 -18.51 -3.23 -20.81
C ARG A 307 -19.96 -3.76 -20.82
N LYS A 308 -20.75 -3.48 -19.78
CA LYS A 308 -22.15 -3.94 -19.68
C LYS A 308 -23.16 -3.00 -20.34
N HIS A 309 -22.78 -1.75 -20.59
CA HIS A 309 -23.67 -0.69 -21.10
C HIS A 309 -23.13 -0.02 -22.37
N ALA A 310 -22.10 -0.63 -22.99
CA ALA A 310 -21.62 -0.32 -24.33
C ALA A 310 -22.24 -1.34 -25.30
#